data_AF-A0A9P3AF52-F1
#
_entry.id   AF-A0A9P3AF52-F1
#
_cell.length_a   1.000
_cell.length_b   1.000
_cell.length_c   1.000
_cell.angle_alpha   90.00
_cell.angle_beta   90.00
_cell.angle_gamma   90.00
#
_symmetry.space_group_name_H-M   'P 1'
#
loop_
_entity.id
_entity.type
_entity.pdbx_description
1 polymer ?
#
loop_
_entity_poly.entity_id
_entity_poly.type
_entity_poly.pdbx_seq_one_letter_code
_entity_poly.pdbx_strand_id
1 'polypeptide(L)'
;MHQGKDDPLPVLAIQYADYAVWQQGWMSGERLQHQAAYWRQALEGAPTLLTLPADRPRPAQQDFAGASLNVRLDGPLTAGLRALAQRQGVTLYMTLLTAWGALLARLSGQTEVVVGSPIAGRRRAELEELIGLFVNTLAVRIDTPLALTGNALLAQVRERVLEAQGHQDLPFEQVVEIVRPTRSLAHSPLFQTTLNWLAGETSLPEMDGLSLSVVEQESQVCKFDLSLNLGEQGDALFGTLEYATALFDEPTVQRYYGYFEQLLHTLVNNENAALGDIPLVGPQEREYLLESLDASAVSFPQGQTVHGLIEAQAARQPEAVAARVGEQSLSYAELNRQANSLAHYLISLGVRPDDRVAVIARRGLDTLVSLLAILKAGAAMCRWIRRIPRNALATC
;
A
#
# COMPACT_ATOMS: atom_id res chain seq x y z
N MET A 1 -37.34 -34.94 9.56
CA MET A 1 -38.11 -36.18 9.27
C MET A 1 -37.23 -37.36 9.64
N HIS A 2 -37.56 -38.11 10.70
CA HIS A 2 -36.91 -39.39 11.01
C HIS A 2 -37.77 -40.48 10.35
N GLN A 3 -37.24 -41.22 9.37
CA GLN A 3 -37.95 -42.34 8.73
C GLN A 3 -37.92 -43.64 9.56
N GLY A 4 -37.50 -43.60 10.83
CA GLY A 4 -37.45 -44.78 11.71
C GLY A 4 -36.52 -45.90 11.23
N LYS A 5 -35.60 -45.60 10.31
CA LYS A 5 -34.51 -46.50 9.90
C LYS A 5 -33.30 -46.29 10.81
N ASP A 6 -32.50 -47.34 11.00
CA ASP A 6 -31.19 -47.23 11.65
C ASP A 6 -30.32 -46.19 10.94
N ASP A 7 -29.43 -45.54 11.70
CA ASP A 7 -28.52 -44.54 11.15
C ASP A 7 -27.70 -45.17 10.00
N PRO A 8 -27.85 -44.67 8.76
CA PRO A 8 -27.16 -45.25 7.61
C PRO A 8 -25.66 -44.95 7.61
N LEU A 9 -25.17 -44.07 8.50
CA LEU A 9 -23.78 -43.64 8.55
C LEU A 9 -22.94 -44.56 9.45
N PRO A 10 -21.69 -44.85 9.05
CA PRO A 10 -20.76 -45.61 9.89
C PRO A 10 -20.42 -44.84 11.17
N VAL A 11 -20.19 -45.57 12.26
CA VAL A 11 -19.77 -44.97 13.54
C VAL A 11 -18.40 -44.30 13.35
N LEU A 12 -18.28 -43.04 13.78
CA LEU A 12 -17.02 -42.30 13.74
C LEU A 12 -15.94 -42.98 14.60
N ALA A 13 -14.75 -43.15 14.04
CA ALA A 13 -13.62 -43.80 14.72
C ALA A 13 -13.05 -42.97 15.88
N ILE A 14 -13.19 -41.63 15.81
CA ILE A 14 -12.70 -40.67 16.80
C ILE A 14 -13.67 -39.49 16.91
N GLN A 15 -13.74 -38.83 18.07
CA GLN A 15 -14.49 -37.60 18.26
C GLN A 15 -13.57 -36.38 18.38
N TYR A 16 -14.11 -35.18 18.15
CA TYR A 16 -13.35 -33.93 18.31
C TYR A 16 -12.78 -33.75 19.72
N ALA A 17 -13.49 -34.23 20.76
CA ALA A 17 -12.99 -34.21 22.13
C ALA A 17 -11.71 -35.05 22.30
N ASP A 18 -11.63 -36.20 21.64
CA ASP A 18 -10.43 -37.06 21.65
C ASP A 18 -9.25 -36.34 20.99
N TYR A 19 -9.49 -35.64 19.88
CA TYR A 19 -8.50 -34.81 19.22
C TYR A 19 -7.97 -33.69 20.13
N ALA A 20 -8.86 -32.99 20.84
CA ALA A 20 -8.47 -31.89 21.73
C ALA A 20 -7.57 -32.38 22.89
N VAL A 21 -7.91 -33.51 23.51
CA VAL A 21 -7.09 -34.14 24.56
C VAL A 21 -5.75 -34.60 23.99
N TRP A 22 -5.76 -35.23 22.82
CA TRP A 22 -4.53 -35.64 22.13
C TRP A 22 -3.63 -34.43 21.83
N GLN A 23 -4.17 -33.34 21.30
CA GLN A 23 -3.40 -32.13 20.96
C GLN A 23 -2.73 -31.53 22.19
N GLN A 24 -3.45 -31.45 23.33
CA GLN A 24 -2.89 -30.95 24.59
C GLN A 24 -1.73 -31.83 25.10
N GLY A 25 -1.89 -33.15 25.08
CA GLY A 25 -0.83 -34.07 25.51
C GLY A 25 0.36 -34.10 24.55
N TRP A 26 0.09 -34.01 23.26
CA TRP A 26 1.08 -34.11 22.18
C TRP A 26 1.92 -32.83 22.03
N MET A 27 1.35 -31.67 22.35
CA MET A 27 2.03 -30.37 22.41
C MET A 27 2.68 -30.13 23.78
N SER A 28 3.47 -31.09 24.27
CA SER A 28 4.18 -31.01 25.54
C SER A 28 5.68 -31.25 25.41
N GLY A 29 6.44 -30.81 26.41
CA GLY A 29 7.88 -31.04 26.50
C GLY A 29 8.68 -30.42 25.35
N GLU A 30 9.59 -31.22 24.77
CA GLU A 30 10.57 -30.78 23.77
C GLU A 30 9.94 -30.31 22.46
N ARG A 31 8.83 -30.95 22.00
CA ARG A 31 8.16 -30.57 20.76
C ARG A 31 7.57 -29.16 20.84
N LEU A 32 6.94 -28.82 21.97
CA LEU A 32 6.42 -27.46 22.19
C LEU A 32 7.56 -26.44 22.18
N GLN A 33 8.70 -26.75 22.80
CA GLN A 33 9.86 -25.85 22.80
C GLN A 33 10.44 -25.64 21.40
N HIS A 34 10.53 -26.69 20.59
CA HIS A 34 11.00 -26.61 19.21
C HIS A 34 10.08 -25.74 18.35
N GLN A 35 8.76 -25.99 18.41
CA GLN A 35 7.73 -25.19 17.76
C GLN A 35 7.82 -23.72 18.18
N ALA A 36 7.88 -23.45 19.49
CA ALA A 36 7.96 -22.10 20.04
C ALA A 36 9.24 -21.37 19.64
N ALA A 37 10.38 -22.07 19.57
CA ALA A 37 11.65 -21.49 19.16
C ALA A 37 11.61 -21.01 17.71
N TYR A 38 11.07 -21.83 16.81
CA TYR A 38 10.87 -21.43 15.41
C TYR A 38 10.02 -20.17 15.30
N TRP A 39 8.82 -20.15 15.91
CA TRP A 39 7.91 -19.00 15.78
C TRP A 39 8.47 -17.72 16.39
N ARG A 40 9.23 -17.83 17.49
CA ARG A 40 9.94 -16.68 18.07
C ARG A 40 10.96 -16.11 17.09
N GLN A 41 11.75 -16.96 16.45
CA GLN A 41 12.78 -16.55 15.50
C GLN A 41 12.17 -16.01 14.19
N ALA A 42 11.16 -16.70 13.64
CA ALA A 42 10.54 -16.34 12.37
C ALA A 42 9.83 -14.97 12.41
N LEU A 43 9.28 -14.61 13.57
CA LEU A 43 8.52 -13.37 13.77
C LEU A 43 9.29 -12.31 14.58
N GLU A 44 10.58 -12.55 14.86
CA GLU A 44 11.42 -11.58 15.57
C GLU A 44 11.60 -10.31 14.76
N GLY A 45 11.22 -9.16 15.32
CA GLY A 45 11.32 -7.87 14.62
C GLY A 45 10.33 -7.70 13.46
N ALA A 46 9.33 -8.59 13.33
CA ALA A 46 8.28 -8.44 12.34
C ALA A 46 7.54 -7.08 12.51
N PRO A 47 7.11 -6.45 11.41
CA PRO A 47 6.38 -5.19 11.47
C PRO A 47 5.10 -5.36 12.29
N THR A 48 4.85 -4.42 13.22
CA THR A 48 3.68 -4.49 14.11
C THR A 48 2.37 -4.13 13.42
N LEU A 49 2.46 -3.33 12.34
CA LEU A 49 1.31 -2.80 11.62
C LEU A 49 1.67 -2.67 10.13
N LEU A 50 0.80 -3.20 9.28
CA LEU A 50 0.78 -2.97 7.85
C LEU A 50 0.13 -1.61 7.55
N THR A 51 0.91 -0.67 6.99
CA THR A 51 0.49 0.73 6.80
C THR A 51 0.05 1.00 5.36
N LEU A 52 -1.10 0.45 4.96
CA LEU A 52 -1.65 0.69 3.62
C LEU A 52 -2.22 2.12 3.48
N PRO A 53 -2.18 2.72 2.27
CA PRO A 53 -2.86 3.97 1.96
C PRO A 53 -4.39 3.87 2.08
N ALA A 54 -4.92 4.06 3.28
CA ALA A 54 -6.35 4.04 3.56
C ALA A 54 -7.05 5.35 3.16
N ASP A 55 -8.35 5.28 2.87
CA ASP A 55 -9.19 6.45 2.57
C ASP A 55 -9.54 7.25 3.82
N ARG A 56 -9.43 6.60 4.99
CA ARG A 56 -9.79 7.14 6.30
C ARG A 56 -8.72 6.82 7.35
N PRO A 57 -8.55 7.66 8.37
CA PRO A 57 -7.66 7.35 9.48
C PRO A 57 -8.18 6.12 10.25
N ARG A 58 -7.26 5.23 10.66
CA ARG A 58 -7.60 4.04 11.43
C ARG A 58 -8.30 4.42 12.75
N PRO A 59 -9.46 3.83 13.07
CA PRO A 59 -10.12 4.05 14.35
C PRO A 59 -9.31 3.46 15.50
N ALA A 60 -9.44 4.03 16.71
CA ALA A 60 -8.75 3.53 17.90
C ALA A 60 -9.16 2.11 18.33
N GLN A 61 -10.36 1.69 17.90
CA GLN A 61 -10.89 0.35 18.11
C GLN A 61 -11.52 -0.15 16.81
N GLN A 62 -11.23 -1.39 16.43
CA GLN A 62 -11.82 -2.04 15.27
C GLN A 62 -13.32 -2.33 15.52
N ASP A 63 -14.17 -1.95 14.56
CA ASP A 63 -15.63 -2.16 14.60
C ASP A 63 -16.09 -3.40 13.83
N PHE A 64 -15.16 -4.05 13.12
CA PHE A 64 -15.36 -5.25 12.30
C PHE A 64 -16.33 -5.07 11.12
N ALA A 65 -16.73 -3.84 10.80
CA ALA A 65 -17.57 -3.56 9.65
C ALA A 65 -16.78 -3.81 8.36
N GLY A 66 -17.38 -4.58 7.46
CA GLY A 66 -16.74 -5.03 6.23
C GLY A 66 -17.64 -4.94 5.01
N ALA A 67 -17.01 -4.96 3.85
CA ALA A 67 -17.65 -5.20 2.56
C ALA A 67 -16.73 -6.10 1.72
N SER A 68 -17.25 -6.63 0.62
CA SER A 68 -16.51 -7.55 -0.25
C SER A 68 -16.58 -7.13 -1.70
N LEU A 69 -15.45 -7.22 -2.40
CA LEU A 69 -15.36 -7.09 -3.84
C LEU A 69 -15.20 -8.48 -4.46
N ASN A 70 -16.06 -8.82 -5.43
CA ASN A 70 -15.90 -10.05 -6.21
C ASN A 70 -14.69 -9.92 -7.14
N VAL A 71 -13.82 -10.93 -7.11
CA VAL A 71 -12.58 -10.95 -7.88
C VAL A 71 -12.50 -12.19 -8.77
N ARG A 72 -11.88 -12.02 -9.93
CA ARG A 72 -11.71 -13.08 -10.93
C ARG A 72 -10.38 -12.91 -11.65
N LEU A 73 -9.58 -13.97 -11.70
CA LEU A 73 -8.43 -14.09 -12.59
C LEU A 73 -8.84 -14.99 -13.75
N ASP A 74 -8.70 -14.50 -14.98
CA ASP A 74 -9.19 -15.21 -16.16
C ASP A 74 -8.43 -16.53 -16.43
N GLY A 75 -8.98 -17.34 -17.33
CA GLY A 75 -8.40 -18.64 -17.70
C GLY A 75 -6.96 -18.53 -18.23
N PRO A 76 -6.66 -17.60 -19.16
CA PRO A 76 -5.30 -17.37 -19.65
C PRO A 76 -4.29 -17.04 -18.54
N LEU A 77 -4.60 -16.09 -17.65
CA LEU A 77 -3.73 -15.74 -16.53
C LEU A 77 -3.57 -16.92 -15.58
N THR A 78 -4.66 -17.60 -15.24
CA THR A 78 -4.65 -18.77 -14.35
C THR A 78 -3.77 -19.89 -14.91
N ALA A 79 -3.87 -20.18 -16.21
CA ALA A 79 -3.01 -21.16 -16.87
C ALA A 79 -1.53 -20.74 -16.83
N GLY A 80 -1.25 -19.46 -17.07
CA GLY A 80 0.10 -18.89 -16.95
C GLY A 80 0.68 -19.01 -15.55
N LEU A 81 -0.13 -18.77 -14.51
CA LEU A 81 0.25 -18.91 -13.11
C LEU A 81 0.52 -20.37 -12.74
N ARG A 82 -0.29 -21.33 -13.22
CA ARG A 82 -0.04 -22.77 -13.03
C ARG A 82 1.27 -23.18 -13.69
N ALA A 83 1.53 -22.72 -14.92
CA ALA A 83 2.79 -22.99 -15.61
C ALA A 83 3.99 -22.39 -14.87
N LEU A 84 3.89 -21.16 -14.38
CA LEU A 84 4.93 -20.52 -13.57
C LEU A 84 5.19 -21.31 -12.29
N ALA A 85 4.13 -21.69 -11.58
CA ALA A 85 4.22 -22.48 -10.36
C ALA A 85 4.97 -23.79 -10.60
N GLN A 86 4.63 -24.50 -11.68
CA GLN A 86 5.31 -25.72 -12.09
C GLN A 86 6.79 -25.50 -12.43
N ARG A 87 7.13 -24.45 -13.19
CA ARG A 87 8.52 -24.11 -13.55
C ARG A 87 9.39 -23.83 -12.34
N GLN A 88 8.86 -23.12 -11.34
CA GLN A 88 9.58 -22.72 -10.13
C GLN A 88 9.47 -23.78 -9.01
N GLY A 89 8.72 -24.87 -9.22
CA GLY A 89 8.49 -25.91 -8.22
C GLY A 89 7.74 -25.42 -6.99
N VAL A 90 6.84 -24.45 -7.15
CA VAL A 90 5.99 -23.89 -6.09
C VAL A 90 4.54 -24.26 -6.34
N THR A 91 3.67 -24.08 -5.34
CA THR A 91 2.22 -24.25 -5.53
C THR A 91 1.59 -22.97 -6.08
N LEU A 92 0.40 -23.09 -6.69
CA LEU A 92 -0.37 -21.91 -7.12
C LEU A 92 -0.65 -20.95 -5.95
N TYR A 93 -0.94 -21.49 -4.75
CA TYR A 93 -1.07 -20.71 -3.53
C TYR A 93 0.19 -19.89 -3.20
N MET A 94 1.38 -20.50 -3.25
CA MET A 94 2.65 -19.80 -3.01
C MET A 94 2.88 -18.67 -4.03
N THR A 95 2.50 -18.89 -5.29
CA THR A 95 2.57 -17.86 -6.33
C THR A 95 1.66 -16.66 -6.01
N LEU A 96 0.40 -16.93 -5.61
CA LEU A 96 -0.55 -15.88 -5.24
C LEU A 96 -0.10 -15.15 -3.96
N LEU A 97 0.42 -15.88 -2.97
CA LEU A 97 0.96 -15.31 -1.73
C LEU A 97 2.15 -14.40 -2.00
N THR A 98 3.02 -14.80 -2.92
CA THR A 98 4.17 -14.01 -3.37
C THR A 98 3.72 -12.68 -3.96
N ALA A 99 2.76 -12.74 -4.90
CA ALA A 99 2.21 -11.54 -5.51
C ALA A 99 1.49 -10.63 -4.51
N TRP A 100 0.75 -11.22 -3.57
CA TRP A 100 0.02 -10.50 -2.53
C TRP A 100 0.99 -9.79 -1.58
N GLY A 101 1.99 -10.50 -1.07
CA GLY A 101 3.02 -9.91 -0.21
C GLY A 101 3.79 -8.79 -0.91
N ALA A 102 4.18 -8.98 -2.17
CA ALA A 102 4.87 -7.96 -2.95
C ALA A 102 4.02 -6.71 -3.17
N LEU A 103 2.72 -6.87 -3.48
CA LEU A 103 1.80 -5.74 -3.61
C LEU A 103 1.69 -4.95 -2.30
N LEU A 104 1.44 -5.64 -1.18
CA LEU A 104 1.25 -5.03 0.13
C LEU A 104 2.50 -4.25 0.57
N ALA A 105 3.69 -4.82 0.34
CA ALA A 105 4.95 -4.15 0.58
C ALA A 105 5.12 -2.88 -0.26
N ARG A 106 4.82 -2.96 -1.56
CA ARG A 106 4.88 -1.79 -2.47
C ARG A 106 3.90 -0.69 -2.11
N LEU A 107 2.68 -1.05 -1.69
CA LEU A 107 1.65 -0.08 -1.28
C LEU A 107 2.00 0.60 0.05
N SER A 108 2.47 -0.18 1.03
CA SER A 108 2.82 0.32 2.36
C SER A 108 4.18 1.02 2.43
N GLY A 109 5.05 0.82 1.44
CA GLY A 109 6.44 1.25 1.46
C GLY A 109 7.31 0.44 2.44
N GLN A 110 6.82 -0.71 2.92
CA GLN A 110 7.53 -1.59 3.84
C GLN A 110 8.35 -2.63 3.06
N THR A 111 9.51 -3.03 3.59
CA THR A 111 10.37 -4.06 2.97
C THR A 111 10.01 -5.47 3.40
N GLU A 112 9.11 -5.62 4.37
CA GLU A 112 8.68 -6.89 4.93
C GLU A 112 7.19 -6.78 5.28
N VAL A 113 6.46 -7.86 5.09
CA VAL A 113 5.04 -7.95 5.45
C VAL A 113 4.75 -9.30 6.10
N VAL A 114 3.73 -9.35 6.96
CA VAL A 114 3.23 -10.60 7.54
C VAL A 114 1.82 -10.84 7.02
N VAL A 115 1.59 -12.00 6.42
CA VAL A 115 0.30 -12.41 5.87
C VAL A 115 -0.22 -13.61 6.67
N GLY A 116 -1.46 -13.53 7.13
CA GLY A 116 -2.15 -14.67 7.71
C GLY A 116 -2.53 -15.69 6.65
N SER A 117 -2.16 -16.94 6.87
CA SER A 117 -2.41 -18.08 5.98
C SER A 117 -3.25 -19.12 6.76
N PRO A 118 -4.58 -19.12 6.62
CA PRO A 118 -5.42 -20.14 7.21
C PRO A 118 -5.11 -21.52 6.62
N ILE A 119 -5.09 -22.53 7.47
CA ILE A 119 -4.86 -23.93 7.09
C ILE A 119 -5.94 -24.81 7.69
N ALA A 120 -6.31 -25.89 7.00
CA ALA A 120 -7.39 -26.78 7.45
C ALA A 120 -7.10 -27.52 8.77
N GLY A 121 -5.82 -27.76 9.09
CA GLY A 121 -5.39 -28.49 10.29
C GLY A 121 -5.74 -29.99 10.32
N ARG A 122 -6.29 -30.55 9.22
CA ARG A 122 -6.68 -31.96 9.09
C ARG A 122 -5.57 -32.80 8.45
N ARG A 123 -4.50 -33.13 9.20
CA ARG A 123 -3.35 -33.89 8.68
C ARG A 123 -3.52 -35.42 8.66
N ARG A 124 -4.66 -35.91 9.14
CA ARG A 124 -4.95 -37.34 9.33
C ARG A 124 -6.26 -37.64 8.64
N ALA A 125 -6.33 -38.74 7.90
CA ALA A 125 -7.52 -39.13 7.17
C ALA A 125 -8.73 -39.27 8.11
N GLU A 126 -8.50 -39.72 9.34
CA GLU A 126 -9.51 -39.87 10.38
C GLU A 126 -10.14 -38.53 10.82
N LEU A 127 -9.51 -37.40 10.52
CA LEU A 127 -10.00 -36.05 10.83
C LEU A 127 -10.77 -35.41 9.66
N GLU A 128 -10.70 -35.98 8.45
CA GLU A 128 -11.28 -35.39 7.24
C GLU A 128 -12.80 -35.30 7.32
N GLU A 129 -13.45 -36.30 7.91
CA GLU A 129 -14.92 -36.37 8.01
C GLU A 129 -15.47 -35.81 9.33
N LEU A 130 -14.60 -35.37 10.25
CA LEU A 130 -15.03 -34.89 11.56
C LEU A 130 -15.57 -33.45 11.49
N ILE A 131 -16.65 -33.24 12.23
CA ILE A 131 -17.16 -31.91 12.55
C ILE A 131 -16.36 -31.37 13.75
N GLY A 132 -15.68 -30.23 13.55
CA GLY A 132 -14.83 -29.62 14.58
C GLY A 132 -14.02 -28.43 14.05
N LEU A 133 -13.52 -27.60 14.97
CA LEU A 133 -12.68 -26.44 14.65
C LEU A 133 -11.21 -26.85 14.56
N PHE A 134 -10.81 -27.32 13.38
CA PHE A 134 -9.42 -27.72 13.11
C PHE A 134 -8.58 -26.59 12.47
N VAL A 135 -9.23 -25.53 11.99
CA VAL A 135 -8.55 -24.44 11.28
C VAL A 135 -7.55 -23.77 12.21
N ASN A 136 -6.30 -23.66 11.75
CA ASN A 136 -5.27 -22.86 12.40
C ASN A 136 -4.81 -21.76 11.42
N THR A 137 -4.18 -20.70 11.92
CA THR A 137 -3.66 -19.62 11.07
C THR A 137 -2.16 -19.48 11.25
N LEU A 138 -1.42 -19.55 10.14
CA LEU A 138 0.02 -19.35 10.11
C LEU A 138 0.34 -17.88 9.79
N ALA A 139 1.24 -17.27 10.55
CA ALA A 139 1.75 -15.93 10.25
C ALA A 139 2.98 -16.05 9.35
N VAL A 140 2.83 -15.81 8.05
CA VAL A 140 3.92 -15.94 7.08
C VAL A 140 4.56 -14.56 6.87
N ARG A 141 5.79 -14.39 7.36
CA ARG A 141 6.62 -13.21 7.10
C ARG A 141 7.30 -13.35 5.74
N ILE A 142 7.18 -12.32 4.91
CA ILE A 142 7.71 -12.27 3.56
C ILE A 142 8.60 -11.04 3.44
N ASP A 143 9.85 -11.25 3.04
CA ASP A 143 10.84 -10.20 2.87
C ASP A 143 10.88 -9.80 1.39
N THR A 144 10.54 -8.55 1.09
CA THR A 144 10.31 -8.03 -0.26
C THR A 144 11.25 -6.88 -0.64
N PRO A 145 12.59 -7.02 -0.56
CA PRO A 145 13.50 -5.99 -1.06
C PRO A 145 13.20 -5.67 -2.53
N LEU A 146 13.18 -4.38 -2.89
CA LEU A 146 12.83 -3.93 -4.25
C LEU A 146 13.79 -4.48 -5.33
N ALA A 147 15.03 -4.81 -4.97
CA ALA A 147 16.02 -5.38 -5.87
C ALA A 147 15.85 -6.89 -6.09
N LEU A 148 15.02 -7.57 -5.29
CA LEU A 148 14.77 -9.00 -5.42
C LEU A 148 13.99 -9.26 -6.72
N THR A 149 14.30 -10.35 -7.41
CA THR A 149 13.57 -10.77 -8.61
C THR A 149 12.35 -11.60 -8.25
N GLY A 150 11.37 -11.67 -9.15
CA GLY A 150 10.15 -12.46 -8.94
C GLY A 150 10.42 -13.94 -8.61
N ASN A 151 11.33 -14.60 -9.33
CA ASN A 151 11.72 -15.98 -9.07
C ASN A 151 12.41 -16.17 -7.71
N ALA A 152 13.26 -15.22 -7.30
CA ALA A 152 13.92 -15.27 -6.01
C ALA A 152 12.92 -15.08 -4.86
N LEU A 153 11.93 -14.19 -5.03
CA LEU A 153 10.85 -14.04 -4.06
C LEU A 153 9.97 -15.30 -3.98
N LEU A 154 9.63 -15.92 -5.11
CA LEU A 154 8.90 -17.20 -5.14
C LEU A 154 9.63 -18.31 -4.37
N ALA A 155 10.95 -18.41 -4.56
CA ALA A 155 11.77 -19.36 -3.83
C ALA A 155 11.78 -19.09 -2.32
N GLN A 156 11.95 -17.81 -1.92
CA GLN A 156 11.89 -17.42 -0.51
C GLN A 156 10.51 -17.74 0.11
N VAL A 157 9.41 -17.38 -0.56
CA VAL A 157 8.06 -17.66 -0.07
C VAL A 157 7.82 -19.15 0.06
N ARG A 158 8.30 -19.97 -0.89
CA ARG A 158 8.23 -21.43 -0.78
C ARG A 158 8.91 -21.93 0.49
N GLU A 159 10.13 -21.49 0.76
CA GLU A 159 10.87 -21.88 1.97
C GLU A 159 10.08 -21.47 3.23
N ARG A 160 9.66 -20.21 3.33
CA ARG A 160 8.88 -19.70 4.47
C ARG A 160 7.59 -20.44 4.71
N VAL A 161 6.84 -20.74 3.64
CA VAL A 161 5.57 -21.48 3.74
C VAL A 161 5.81 -22.92 4.20
N LEU A 162 6.83 -23.61 3.67
CA LEU A 162 7.15 -24.98 4.06
C LEU A 162 7.66 -25.04 5.51
N GLU A 163 8.49 -24.09 5.93
CA GLU A 163 8.94 -23.96 7.33
C GLU A 163 7.75 -23.71 8.26
N ALA A 164 6.86 -22.77 7.92
CA ALA A 164 5.66 -22.48 8.70
C ALA A 164 4.73 -23.69 8.79
N GLN A 165 4.55 -24.44 7.69
CA GLN A 165 3.77 -25.68 7.66
C GLN A 165 4.41 -26.79 8.51
N GLY A 166 5.74 -26.90 8.54
CA GLY A 166 6.45 -27.79 9.46
C GLY A 166 6.14 -27.50 10.93
N HIS A 167 5.74 -26.27 11.23
CA HIS A 167 5.47 -25.75 12.57
C HIS A 167 3.99 -25.39 12.83
N GLN A 168 3.09 -25.95 12.03
CA GLN A 168 1.67 -25.59 12.03
C GLN A 168 0.84 -26.11 13.22
N ASP A 169 1.44 -26.98 14.03
CA ASP A 169 0.76 -27.67 15.13
C ASP A 169 0.53 -26.76 16.34
N LEU A 170 1.26 -25.64 16.41
CA LEU A 170 1.11 -24.64 17.47
C LEU A 170 -0.09 -23.72 17.15
N PRO A 171 -1.09 -23.62 18.03
CA PRO A 171 -2.22 -22.71 17.82
C PRO A 171 -1.76 -21.26 17.68
N PHE A 172 -2.40 -20.50 16.79
CA PHE A 172 -2.09 -19.10 16.53
C PHE A 172 -2.06 -18.25 17.82
N GLU A 173 -2.99 -18.47 18.74
CA GLU A 173 -3.07 -17.75 20.01
C GLU A 173 -1.82 -17.97 20.86
N GLN A 174 -1.26 -19.19 20.86
CA GLN A 174 -0.01 -19.48 21.56
C GLN A 174 1.20 -18.82 20.87
N VAL A 175 1.19 -18.74 19.54
CA VAL A 175 2.21 -17.98 18.78
C VAL A 175 2.20 -16.51 19.21
N VAL A 176 1.02 -15.89 19.31
CA VAL A 176 0.86 -14.50 19.80
C VAL A 176 1.38 -14.35 21.24
N GLU A 177 1.13 -15.31 22.13
CA GLU A 177 1.63 -15.29 23.50
C GLU A 177 3.15 -15.44 23.61
N ILE A 178 3.78 -16.16 22.69
CA ILE A 178 5.23 -16.37 22.63
C ILE A 178 5.94 -15.15 22.05
N VAL A 179 5.43 -14.61 20.94
CA VAL A 179 6.02 -13.45 20.26
C VAL A 179 5.76 -12.16 21.02
N ARG A 180 4.64 -12.07 21.74
CA ARG A 180 4.21 -10.91 22.54
C ARG A 180 4.27 -9.59 21.74
N PRO A 181 3.61 -9.50 20.58
CA PRO A 181 3.55 -8.25 19.83
C PRO A 181 2.83 -7.17 20.65
N THR A 182 3.07 -5.90 20.30
CA THR A 182 2.36 -4.76 20.89
C THR A 182 0.84 -4.96 20.74
N ARG A 183 0.13 -5.03 21.86
CA ARG A 183 -1.33 -5.17 21.87
C ARG A 183 -2.00 -3.87 21.45
N SER A 184 -3.00 -3.97 20.60
CA SER A 184 -3.80 -2.86 20.11
C SER A 184 -5.26 -3.30 19.99
N LEU A 185 -6.18 -2.38 20.25
CA LEU A 185 -7.60 -2.58 19.96
C LEU A 185 -7.97 -2.19 18.51
N ALA A 186 -7.06 -1.51 17.82
CA ALA A 186 -7.27 -0.95 16.49
C ALA A 186 -6.97 -1.94 15.34
N HIS A 187 -6.28 -3.04 15.63
CA HIS A 187 -5.87 -4.03 14.64
C HIS A 187 -5.54 -5.38 15.27
N SER A 188 -5.60 -6.44 14.48
CA SER A 188 -5.16 -7.78 14.86
C SER A 188 -3.64 -7.85 15.15
N PRO A 189 -3.20 -8.75 16.04
CA PRO A 189 -1.78 -8.98 16.31
C PRO A 189 -1.10 -9.69 15.12
N LEU A 190 0.20 -9.45 14.94
CA LEU A 190 1.11 -10.06 13.96
C LEU A 190 0.84 -9.73 12.48
N PHE A 191 -0.40 -9.76 12.03
CA PHE A 191 -0.78 -9.43 10.65
C PHE A 191 -2.14 -8.75 10.60
N GLN A 192 -2.38 -7.97 9.55
CA GLN A 192 -3.66 -7.30 9.30
C GLN A 192 -4.27 -7.70 7.96
N THR A 193 -3.71 -8.71 7.30
CA THR A 193 -4.21 -9.21 6.04
C THR A 193 -4.05 -10.72 5.95
N THR A 194 -4.95 -11.35 5.20
CA THR A 194 -4.92 -12.79 4.97
C THR A 194 -5.00 -13.13 3.49
N LEU A 195 -4.41 -14.27 3.12
CA LEU A 195 -4.66 -14.96 1.86
C LEU A 195 -5.14 -16.37 2.16
N ASN A 196 -6.40 -16.63 1.82
CA ASN A 196 -7.07 -17.89 2.04
C ASN A 196 -7.31 -18.63 0.73
N TRP A 197 -7.10 -19.93 0.74
CA TRP A 197 -7.38 -20.82 -0.38
C TRP A 197 -8.64 -21.63 -0.09
N LEU A 198 -9.70 -21.36 -0.84
CA LEU A 198 -10.96 -22.09 -0.76
C LEU A 198 -10.80 -23.42 -1.51
N ALA A 199 -11.08 -24.53 -0.83
CA ALA A 199 -11.25 -25.81 -1.49
C ALA A 199 -12.37 -25.68 -2.55
N GLY A 200 -12.16 -26.27 -3.73
CA GLY A 200 -13.00 -26.08 -4.92
C GLY A 200 -14.48 -26.47 -4.75
N GLU A 201 -15.24 -26.27 -5.83
CA GLU A 201 -16.71 -26.32 -5.91
C GLU A 201 -17.39 -27.14 -4.80
N THR A 202 -18.11 -26.43 -3.93
CA THR A 202 -19.07 -27.07 -3.02
C THR A 202 -20.24 -27.52 -3.89
N SER A 203 -20.26 -28.78 -4.30
CA SER A 203 -21.45 -29.36 -4.90
C SER A 203 -22.56 -29.35 -3.85
N LEU A 204 -23.70 -28.75 -4.21
CA LEU A 204 -24.87 -28.85 -3.35
C LEU A 204 -25.29 -30.32 -3.30
N PRO A 205 -25.57 -30.88 -2.12
CA PRO A 205 -26.05 -32.25 -2.03
C PRO A 205 -27.36 -32.39 -2.79
N GLU A 206 -27.49 -33.44 -3.61
CA GLU A 206 -28.76 -33.76 -4.23
C GLU A 206 -29.77 -34.17 -3.14
N MET A 207 -30.92 -33.49 -3.11
CA MET A 207 -32.00 -33.78 -2.17
C MET A 207 -33.27 -34.15 -2.94
N ASP A 208 -33.80 -35.34 -2.68
CA ASP A 208 -35.00 -35.84 -3.36
C ASP A 208 -36.16 -34.85 -3.25
N GLY A 209 -36.64 -34.38 -4.40
CA GLY A 209 -37.79 -33.48 -4.50
C GLY A 209 -37.53 -32.03 -4.09
N LEU A 210 -36.27 -31.64 -3.86
CA LEU A 210 -35.87 -30.28 -3.51
C LEU A 210 -34.81 -29.75 -4.47
N SER A 211 -34.96 -28.49 -4.88
CA SER A 211 -33.90 -27.75 -5.59
C SER A 211 -33.17 -26.89 -4.58
N LEU A 212 -31.86 -27.10 -4.45
CA LEU A 212 -30.99 -26.26 -3.63
C LEU A 212 -30.32 -25.21 -4.52
N SER A 213 -30.27 -23.97 -4.05
CA SER A 213 -29.45 -22.91 -4.63
C SER A 213 -28.65 -22.24 -3.53
N VAL A 214 -27.39 -21.90 -3.82
CA VAL A 214 -26.59 -21.04 -2.93
C VAL A 214 -27.20 -19.65 -3.00
N VAL A 215 -27.54 -19.08 -1.84
CA VAL A 215 -27.88 -17.66 -1.73
C VAL A 215 -26.62 -16.96 -1.27
N GLU A 216 -26.02 -16.16 -2.14
CA GLU A 216 -24.91 -15.30 -1.77
C GLU A 216 -25.42 -14.26 -0.75
N GLN A 217 -24.88 -14.31 0.45
CA GLN A 217 -25.10 -13.29 1.46
C GLN A 217 -23.85 -12.42 1.51
N GLU A 218 -24.02 -11.12 1.26
CA GLU A 218 -22.93 -10.16 1.45
C GLU A 218 -22.46 -10.22 2.91
N SER A 219 -21.21 -10.62 3.11
CA SER A 219 -20.59 -10.59 4.42
C SER A 219 -20.31 -9.14 4.80
N GLN A 220 -21.05 -8.61 5.77
CA GLN A 220 -20.83 -7.27 6.32
C GLN A 220 -19.77 -7.25 7.42
N VAL A 221 -19.01 -8.33 7.59
CA VAL A 221 -18.02 -8.49 8.66
C VAL A 221 -16.64 -8.71 8.05
N CYS A 222 -15.66 -7.89 8.45
CA CYS A 222 -14.26 -8.09 8.09
C CYS A 222 -13.39 -8.13 9.36
N LYS A 223 -12.70 -9.26 9.56
CA LYS A 223 -11.84 -9.49 10.74
C LYS A 223 -10.46 -8.84 10.63
N PHE A 224 -10.03 -8.57 9.42
CA PHE A 224 -8.72 -8.02 9.09
C PHE A 224 -8.91 -6.75 8.26
N ASP A 225 -7.84 -6.02 7.96
CA ASP A 225 -7.94 -4.85 7.09
C ASP A 225 -8.32 -5.26 5.66
N LEU A 226 -7.68 -6.31 5.15
CA LEU A 226 -7.93 -6.93 3.84
C LEU A 226 -7.84 -8.46 3.92
N SER A 227 -8.82 -9.19 3.42
CA SER A 227 -8.78 -10.66 3.31
C SER A 227 -9.06 -11.10 1.89
N LEU A 228 -8.08 -11.72 1.25
CA LEU A 228 -8.21 -12.26 -0.10
C LEU A 228 -8.55 -13.75 -0.01
N ASN A 229 -9.75 -14.12 -0.45
CA ASN A 229 -10.19 -15.50 -0.57
C ASN A 229 -10.21 -15.87 -2.05
N LEU A 230 -9.49 -16.92 -2.44
CA LEU A 230 -9.44 -17.41 -3.81
C LEU A 230 -9.67 -18.91 -3.86
N GLY A 231 -10.35 -19.38 -4.89
CA GLY A 231 -10.54 -20.79 -5.20
C GLY A 231 -10.56 -21.04 -6.69
N GLU A 232 -10.46 -22.31 -7.08
CA GLU A 232 -10.58 -22.72 -8.48
C GLU A 232 -12.05 -22.97 -8.85
N GLN A 233 -12.47 -22.42 -9.99
CA GLN A 233 -13.74 -22.74 -10.63
C GLN A 233 -13.51 -22.91 -12.13
N GLY A 234 -13.56 -24.16 -12.59
CA GLY A 234 -13.19 -24.51 -13.97
C GLY A 234 -11.74 -24.13 -14.31
N ASP A 235 -11.56 -23.30 -15.34
CA ASP A 235 -10.25 -22.88 -15.84
C ASP A 235 -9.71 -21.58 -15.20
N ALA A 236 -10.52 -20.89 -14.41
CA ALA A 236 -10.24 -19.59 -13.80
C ALA A 236 -10.16 -19.65 -12.27
N LEU A 237 -9.64 -18.58 -11.68
CA LEU A 237 -9.70 -18.36 -10.23
C LEU A 237 -10.78 -17.34 -9.91
N PHE A 238 -11.56 -17.61 -8.87
CA PHE A 238 -12.61 -16.75 -8.38
C PHE A 238 -12.50 -16.59 -6.87
N GLY A 239 -13.08 -15.51 -6.37
CA GLY A 239 -13.33 -15.36 -4.95
C GLY A 239 -13.67 -13.94 -4.57
N THR A 240 -13.28 -13.55 -3.37
CA THR A 240 -13.66 -12.28 -2.77
C THR A 240 -12.46 -11.60 -2.13
N LEU A 241 -12.38 -10.28 -2.30
CA LEU A 241 -11.50 -9.42 -1.53
C LEU A 241 -12.36 -8.66 -0.52
N GLU A 242 -12.33 -9.13 0.73
CA GLU A 242 -12.99 -8.47 1.85
C GLU A 242 -12.14 -7.34 2.38
N TYR A 243 -12.76 -6.23 2.77
CA TYR A 243 -12.07 -5.06 3.27
C TYR A 243 -12.83 -4.39 4.42
N ALA A 244 -12.09 -3.80 5.36
CA ALA A 244 -12.66 -3.01 6.44
C ALA A 244 -13.15 -1.65 5.92
N THR A 245 -14.46 -1.40 5.98
CA THR A 245 -15.09 -0.15 5.46
C THR A 245 -14.72 1.08 6.30
N ALA A 246 -14.31 0.86 7.55
CA ALA A 246 -13.71 1.88 8.40
C ALA A 246 -12.39 2.46 7.84
N LEU A 247 -11.71 1.73 6.94
CA LEU A 247 -10.42 2.11 6.35
C LEU A 247 -10.52 2.41 4.86
N PHE A 248 -11.24 1.59 4.10
CA PHE A 248 -11.21 1.62 2.64
C PHE A 248 -12.60 1.80 2.03
N ASP A 249 -12.61 2.44 0.87
CA ASP A 249 -13.73 2.49 -0.05
C ASP A 249 -13.54 1.51 -1.21
N GLU A 250 -14.66 1.04 -1.76
CA GLU A 250 -14.67 0.09 -2.88
C GLU A 250 -13.74 0.51 -4.05
N PRO A 251 -13.71 1.78 -4.52
CA PRO A 251 -12.83 2.17 -5.61
C PRO A 251 -11.34 2.01 -5.27
N THR A 252 -10.95 2.18 -4.00
CA THR A 252 -9.56 2.01 -3.56
C THR A 252 -9.17 0.55 -3.56
N VAL A 253 -10.03 -0.32 -3.06
CA VAL A 253 -9.81 -1.77 -3.06
C VAL A 253 -9.83 -2.35 -4.47
N GLN A 254 -10.69 -1.83 -5.34
CA GLN A 254 -10.70 -2.18 -6.76
C GLN A 254 -9.39 -1.80 -7.46
N ARG A 255 -8.81 -0.63 -7.16
CA ARG A 255 -7.47 -0.26 -7.66
C ARG A 255 -6.41 -1.23 -7.15
N TYR A 256 -6.42 -1.58 -5.86
CA TYR A 256 -5.47 -2.54 -5.29
C TYR A 256 -5.57 -3.90 -5.97
N TYR A 257 -6.78 -4.37 -6.27
CA TYR A 257 -6.98 -5.59 -7.03
C TYR A 257 -6.40 -5.49 -8.45
N GLY A 258 -6.61 -4.37 -9.15
CA GLY A 258 -6.00 -4.14 -10.46
C GLY A 258 -4.45 -4.18 -10.41
N TYR A 259 -3.85 -3.64 -9.34
CA TYR A 259 -2.39 -3.74 -9.13
C TYR A 259 -1.93 -5.17 -8.85
N PHE A 260 -2.73 -5.94 -8.12
CA PHE A 260 -2.46 -7.36 -7.88
C PHE A 260 -2.45 -8.15 -9.20
N GLU A 261 -3.46 -7.95 -10.05
CA GLU A 261 -3.56 -8.58 -11.36
C GLU A 261 -2.40 -8.20 -12.28
N GLN A 262 -2.02 -6.91 -12.33
CA GLN A 262 -0.87 -6.44 -13.10
C GLN A 262 0.46 -7.06 -12.65
N LEU A 263 0.63 -7.25 -11.34
CA LEU A 263 1.80 -7.90 -10.77
C LEU A 263 1.83 -9.38 -11.15
N LEU A 264 0.70 -10.08 -11.09
CA LEU A 264 0.57 -11.47 -11.54
C LEU A 264 0.91 -11.63 -13.03
N HIS A 265 0.38 -10.77 -13.89
CA HIS A 265 0.74 -10.76 -15.32
C HIS A 265 2.25 -10.57 -15.52
N THR A 266 2.87 -9.67 -14.76
CA THR A 266 4.31 -9.43 -14.86
C THR A 266 5.12 -10.66 -14.44
N LEU A 267 4.74 -11.33 -13.34
CA LEU A 267 5.41 -12.55 -12.89
C LEU A 267 5.30 -13.70 -13.89
N VAL A 268 4.15 -13.84 -14.58
CA VAL A 268 3.95 -14.87 -15.61
C VAL A 268 4.80 -14.59 -16.85
N ASN A 269 4.92 -13.31 -17.25
CA ASN A 269 5.60 -12.89 -18.47
C ASN A 269 7.12 -12.73 -18.30
N ASN A 270 7.59 -12.35 -17.10
CA ASN A 270 9.00 -12.15 -16.80
C ASN A 270 9.29 -12.32 -15.31
N GLU A 271 9.51 -13.56 -14.87
CA GLU A 271 9.85 -13.87 -13.48
C GLU A 271 11.22 -13.30 -13.02
N ASN A 272 12.08 -12.83 -13.93
CA ASN A 272 13.38 -12.25 -13.60
C ASN A 272 13.32 -10.72 -13.40
N ALA A 273 12.14 -10.10 -13.56
CA ALA A 273 11.98 -8.67 -13.28
C ALA A 273 12.22 -8.38 -11.78
N ALA A 274 12.94 -7.29 -11.49
CA ALA A 274 13.09 -6.80 -10.13
C ALA A 274 11.75 -6.24 -9.63
N LEU A 275 11.40 -6.55 -8.37
CA LEU A 275 10.10 -6.17 -7.80
C LEU A 275 9.84 -4.66 -7.81
N GLY A 276 10.89 -3.83 -7.66
CA GLY A 276 10.79 -2.38 -7.72
C GLY A 276 10.44 -1.84 -9.11
N ASP A 277 10.83 -2.56 -10.17
CA ASP A 277 10.63 -2.13 -11.56
C ASP A 277 9.27 -2.57 -12.11
N ILE A 278 8.54 -3.43 -11.40
CA ILE A 278 7.21 -3.86 -11.81
C ILE A 278 6.26 -2.65 -11.77
N PRO A 279 5.67 -2.24 -12.90
CA PRO A 279 4.70 -1.15 -12.92
C PRO A 279 3.40 -1.63 -12.30
N LEU A 280 2.97 -1.00 -11.21
CA LEU A 280 1.67 -1.27 -10.59
C LEU A 280 0.54 -0.53 -11.31
N VAL A 281 0.77 0.75 -11.60
CA VAL A 281 -0.22 1.62 -12.24
C VAL A 281 -0.39 1.21 -13.69
N GLY A 282 -1.60 0.77 -14.04
CA GLY A 282 -1.96 0.42 -15.41
C GLY A 282 -1.95 1.64 -16.34
N PRO A 283 -1.98 1.41 -17.67
CA PRO A 283 -1.92 2.49 -18.65
C PRO A 283 -3.05 3.51 -18.51
N GLN A 284 -4.28 3.06 -18.21
CA GLN A 284 -5.45 3.93 -18.05
C GLN A 284 -5.33 4.86 -16.84
N GLU A 285 -4.90 4.34 -15.69
CA GLU A 285 -4.69 5.17 -14.51
C GLU A 285 -3.50 6.10 -14.69
N ARG A 286 -2.43 5.63 -15.34
CA ARG A 286 -1.28 6.48 -15.68
C ARG A 286 -1.70 7.67 -16.57
N GLU A 287 -2.52 7.42 -17.58
CA GLU A 287 -3.08 8.46 -18.44
C GLU A 287 -3.91 9.46 -17.63
N TYR A 288 -4.81 8.98 -16.76
CA TYR A 288 -5.58 9.85 -15.87
C TYR A 288 -4.66 10.72 -14.97
N LEU A 289 -3.65 10.12 -14.34
CA LEU A 289 -2.72 10.83 -13.45
C LEU A 289 -1.91 11.89 -14.21
N LEU A 290 -1.42 11.58 -15.42
CA LEU A 290 -0.56 12.47 -16.19
C LEU A 290 -1.34 13.51 -17.00
N GLU A 291 -2.49 13.15 -17.54
CA GLU A 291 -3.22 14.01 -18.47
C GLU A 291 -4.36 14.78 -17.80
N SER A 292 -4.99 14.22 -16.77
CA SER A 292 -6.12 14.89 -16.09
C SER A 292 -5.69 15.68 -14.87
N LEU A 293 -4.78 15.14 -14.04
CA LEU A 293 -4.33 15.83 -12.81
C LEU A 293 -3.15 16.76 -13.05
N ASP A 294 -2.27 16.45 -14.00
CA ASP A 294 -1.14 17.32 -14.39
C ASP A 294 -1.43 18.15 -15.65
N ALA A 295 -2.70 18.49 -15.88
CA ALA A 295 -3.16 19.40 -16.93
C ALA A 295 -2.76 20.87 -16.65
N SER A 296 -1.54 21.09 -16.14
CA SER A 296 -1.00 22.37 -15.69
C SER A 296 -0.15 23.09 -16.73
N ALA A 297 -0.11 22.57 -17.98
CA ALA A 297 0.59 23.16 -19.11
C ALA A 297 -0.06 24.49 -19.57
N VAL A 298 0.01 25.51 -18.72
CA VAL A 298 -0.32 26.88 -19.07
C VAL A 298 0.84 27.45 -19.86
N SER A 299 0.56 27.91 -21.08
CA SER A 299 1.55 28.63 -21.87
C SER A 299 1.86 29.96 -21.20
N PHE A 300 3.11 30.11 -20.76
CA PHE A 300 3.65 31.38 -20.30
C PHE A 300 4.58 31.97 -21.36
N PRO A 301 4.68 33.31 -21.51
CA PRO A 301 5.55 33.92 -22.49
C PRO A 301 7.03 33.55 -22.23
N GLN A 302 7.52 32.55 -22.96
CA GLN A 302 8.92 32.12 -22.87
C GLN A 302 9.83 33.24 -23.39
N GLY A 303 10.89 33.56 -22.64
CA GLY A 303 11.84 34.62 -22.98
C GLY A 303 11.49 36.03 -22.49
N GLN A 304 10.37 36.22 -21.78
CA GLN A 304 10.09 37.48 -21.09
C GLN A 304 10.45 37.39 -19.61
N THR A 305 11.15 38.41 -19.11
CA THR A 305 11.43 38.56 -17.70
C THR A 305 10.32 39.36 -17.03
N VAL A 306 10.12 39.17 -15.72
CA VAL A 306 9.16 39.97 -14.94
C VAL A 306 9.45 41.48 -15.07
N HIS A 307 10.73 41.86 -15.04
CA HIS A 307 11.12 43.26 -15.21
C HIS A 307 10.89 43.77 -16.64
N GLY A 308 11.07 42.93 -17.67
CA GLY A 308 10.75 43.25 -19.06
C GLY A 308 9.26 43.47 -19.30
N LEU A 309 8.39 42.69 -18.65
CA LEU A 309 6.93 42.90 -18.68
C LEU A 309 6.54 44.25 -18.06
N ILE A 310 7.21 44.64 -16.97
CA ILE A 310 6.98 45.93 -16.31
C ILE A 310 7.50 47.10 -17.17
N GLU A 311 8.63 46.93 -17.85
CA GLU A 311 9.14 47.92 -18.83
C GLU A 311 8.16 48.12 -19.99
N ALA A 312 7.65 47.02 -20.57
CA ALA A 312 6.68 47.08 -21.65
C ALA A 312 5.38 47.78 -21.21
N GLN A 313 4.93 47.53 -19.97
CA GLN A 313 3.76 48.22 -19.43
C GLN A 313 4.04 49.71 -19.16
N ALA A 314 5.23 50.06 -18.68
CA ALA A 314 5.64 51.46 -18.49
C ALA A 314 5.74 52.24 -19.80
N ALA A 315 6.10 51.59 -20.90
CA ALA A 315 6.05 52.19 -22.23
C ALA A 315 4.61 52.35 -22.76
N ARG A 316 3.73 51.39 -22.48
CA ARG A 316 2.34 51.38 -22.98
C ARG A 316 1.42 52.35 -22.24
N GLN A 317 1.52 52.41 -20.92
CA GLN A 317 0.65 53.22 -20.05
C GLN A 317 1.49 53.90 -18.95
N PRO A 318 2.25 54.95 -19.30
CA PRO A 318 3.23 55.56 -18.39
C PRO A 318 2.59 56.17 -17.14
N GLU A 319 1.44 56.83 -17.27
CA GLU A 319 0.74 57.55 -16.19
C GLU A 319 -0.17 56.65 -15.33
N ALA A 320 -0.30 55.36 -15.69
CA ALA A 320 -1.10 54.44 -14.89
C ALA A 320 -0.41 54.18 -13.54
N VAL A 321 -1.21 54.10 -12.47
CA VAL A 321 -0.71 53.82 -11.12
C VAL A 321 -0.20 52.38 -11.04
N ALA A 322 1.09 52.20 -10.76
CA ALA A 322 1.74 50.91 -10.59
C ALA A 322 1.66 50.40 -9.14
N ALA A 323 1.80 51.31 -8.16
CA ALA A 323 1.74 50.97 -6.74
C ALA A 323 1.28 52.16 -5.90
N ARG A 324 0.63 51.89 -4.76
CA ARG A 324 0.15 52.91 -3.82
C ARG A 324 0.31 52.46 -2.38
N VAL A 325 0.77 53.36 -1.51
CA VAL A 325 0.90 53.16 -0.05
C VAL A 325 0.35 54.41 0.65
N GLY A 326 -0.81 54.28 1.28
CA GLY A 326 -1.54 55.45 1.80
C GLY A 326 -1.86 56.45 0.69
N GLU A 327 -1.52 57.72 0.91
CA GLU A 327 -1.69 58.81 -0.06
C GLU A 327 -0.57 58.88 -1.13
N GLN A 328 0.50 58.09 -0.98
CA GLN A 328 1.62 58.08 -1.93
C GLN A 328 1.39 57.05 -3.04
N SER A 329 1.60 57.44 -4.30
CA SER A 329 1.52 56.55 -5.46
C SER A 329 2.74 56.68 -6.37
N LEU A 330 3.09 55.59 -7.06
CA LEU A 330 4.03 55.60 -8.17
C LEU A 330 3.29 55.23 -9.46
N SER A 331 3.52 56.01 -10.52
CA SER A 331 3.16 55.59 -11.87
C SER A 331 4.11 54.51 -12.39
N TYR A 332 3.72 53.78 -13.45
CA TYR A 332 4.61 52.82 -14.09
C TYR A 332 5.89 53.49 -14.63
N ALA A 333 5.78 54.71 -15.17
CA ALA A 333 6.95 55.46 -15.63
C ALA A 333 7.89 55.84 -14.48
N GLU A 334 7.37 56.26 -13.34
CA GLU A 334 8.15 56.60 -12.14
C GLU A 334 8.83 55.38 -11.54
N LEU A 335 8.09 54.27 -11.38
CA LEU A 335 8.61 53.01 -10.89
C LEU A 335 9.77 52.51 -11.76
N ASN A 336 9.59 52.50 -13.08
CA ASN A 336 10.62 52.04 -14.01
C ASN A 336 11.86 52.94 -13.97
N ARG A 337 11.69 54.27 -13.91
CA ARG A 337 12.78 55.23 -13.84
C ARG A 337 13.61 55.09 -12.57
N GLN A 338 12.93 55.00 -11.41
CA GLN A 338 13.60 54.82 -10.12
C GLN A 338 14.33 53.47 -10.06
N ALA A 339 13.69 52.39 -10.54
CA ALA A 339 14.31 51.07 -10.58
C ALA A 339 15.51 51.01 -11.53
N ASN A 340 15.43 51.67 -12.70
CA ASN A 340 16.56 51.78 -13.63
C ASN A 340 17.75 52.51 -13.00
N SER A 341 17.50 53.64 -12.33
CA SER A 341 18.55 54.41 -11.65
C SER A 341 19.25 53.55 -10.59
N LEU A 342 18.48 52.87 -9.75
CA LEU A 342 19.02 51.98 -8.72
C LEU A 342 19.73 50.75 -9.32
N ALA A 343 19.23 50.18 -10.41
CA ALA A 343 19.90 49.06 -11.09
C ALA A 343 21.28 49.45 -11.61
N HIS A 344 21.41 50.62 -12.27
CA HIS A 344 22.72 51.12 -12.73
C HIS A 344 23.66 51.41 -11.56
N TYR A 345 23.13 51.88 -10.43
CA TYR A 345 23.91 52.06 -9.21
C TYR A 345 24.41 50.73 -8.63
N LEU A 346 23.57 49.69 -8.61
CA LEU A 346 24.01 48.34 -8.19
C LEU A 346 25.09 47.78 -9.11
N ILE A 347 24.93 47.95 -10.43
CA ILE A 347 25.93 47.53 -11.43
C ILE A 347 27.25 48.28 -11.23
N SER A 348 27.22 49.58 -10.92
CA SER A 348 28.43 50.37 -10.67
C SER A 348 29.15 49.97 -9.37
N LEU A 349 28.42 49.39 -8.41
CA LEU A 349 28.98 48.75 -7.20
C LEU A 349 29.56 47.36 -7.46
N GLY A 350 29.45 46.84 -8.68
CA GLY A 350 30.03 45.57 -9.10
C GLY A 350 29.08 44.37 -9.06
N VAL A 351 27.77 44.59 -8.90
CA VAL A 351 26.76 43.52 -8.98
C VAL A 351 26.73 42.95 -10.39
N ARG A 352 26.82 41.61 -10.47
CA ARG A 352 26.77 40.82 -11.69
C ARG A 352 25.53 39.91 -11.70
N PRO A 353 25.15 39.37 -12.87
CA PRO A 353 24.17 38.30 -12.93
C PRO A 353 24.52 37.15 -11.97
N ASP A 354 23.50 36.55 -11.37
CA ASP A 354 23.58 35.49 -10.34
C ASP A 354 24.11 35.91 -8.95
N ASP A 355 24.50 37.18 -8.76
CA ASP A 355 24.83 37.70 -7.43
C ASP A 355 23.59 37.79 -6.53
N ARG A 356 23.82 37.76 -5.22
CA ARG A 356 22.77 37.84 -4.20
C ARG A 356 22.78 39.21 -3.52
N VAL A 357 21.70 39.97 -3.67
CA VAL A 357 21.57 41.31 -3.07
C VAL A 357 20.56 41.27 -1.93
N ALA A 358 21.01 41.62 -0.72
CA ALA A 358 20.16 41.69 0.46
C ALA A 358 19.34 42.98 0.49
N VAL A 359 18.02 42.86 0.66
CA VAL A 359 17.12 44.03 0.81
C VAL A 359 16.72 44.19 2.27
N ILE A 360 17.14 45.30 2.88
CA ILE A 360 16.76 45.70 4.24
C ILE A 360 15.92 46.98 4.16
N ALA A 361 14.63 46.81 3.86
CA ALA A 361 13.68 47.91 3.76
C ALA A 361 12.37 47.58 4.49
N ARG A 362 11.66 48.61 4.97
CA ARG A 362 10.28 48.47 5.44
C ARG A 362 9.36 48.35 4.24
N ARG A 363 8.28 47.57 4.34
CA ARG A 363 7.26 47.46 3.28
C ARG A 363 6.78 48.87 2.88
N GLY A 364 6.97 49.20 1.60
CA GLY A 364 6.70 50.52 1.04
C GLY A 364 7.07 50.55 -0.44
N LEU A 365 6.88 51.72 -1.06
CA LEU A 365 7.21 51.96 -2.47
C LEU A 365 8.69 51.70 -2.76
N ASP A 366 9.59 52.12 -1.87
CA ASP A 366 11.03 51.90 -1.99
C ASP A 366 11.43 50.41 -2.04
N THR A 367 10.67 49.55 -1.34
CA THR A 367 10.91 48.10 -1.42
C THR A 367 10.60 47.60 -2.82
N LEU A 368 9.47 48.01 -3.40
CA LEU A 368 9.08 47.59 -4.76
C LEU A 368 10.12 48.04 -5.80
N VAL A 369 10.58 49.30 -5.69
CA VAL A 369 11.66 49.86 -6.53
C VAL A 369 12.94 49.04 -6.38
N SER A 370 13.32 48.70 -5.15
CA SER A 370 14.52 47.89 -4.86
C SER A 370 14.45 46.48 -5.46
N LEU A 371 13.29 45.81 -5.34
CA LEU A 371 13.10 44.48 -5.91
C LEU A 371 13.22 44.50 -7.44
N LEU A 372 12.59 45.49 -8.08
CA LEU A 372 12.65 45.65 -9.53
C LEU A 372 14.07 46.00 -10.02
N ALA A 373 14.79 46.84 -9.28
CA ALA A 373 16.16 47.21 -9.59
C ALA A 373 17.13 46.02 -9.52
N ILE A 374 16.98 45.14 -8.52
CA ILE A 374 17.80 43.91 -8.38
C ILE A 374 17.55 42.97 -9.57
N LEU A 375 16.29 42.78 -9.95
CA LEU A 375 15.94 41.96 -11.12
C LEU A 375 16.53 42.54 -12.41
N LYS A 376 16.51 43.88 -12.57
CA LYS A 376 17.12 44.58 -13.73
C LYS A 376 18.65 44.50 -13.75
N ALA A 377 19.29 44.38 -12.58
CA ALA A 377 20.73 44.14 -12.48
C ALA A 377 21.12 42.67 -12.77
N GLY A 378 20.14 41.77 -12.96
CA GLY A 378 20.37 40.34 -13.19
C GLY A 378 20.64 39.53 -11.91
N ALA A 379 20.50 40.15 -10.75
CA ALA A 379 20.79 39.54 -9.45
C ALA A 379 19.55 38.89 -8.82
N ALA A 380 19.79 37.95 -7.91
CA ALA A 380 18.75 37.34 -7.09
C ALA A 380 18.54 38.13 -5.79
N MET A 381 17.27 38.35 -5.44
CA MET A 381 16.92 39.04 -4.20
C MET A 381 17.00 38.09 -2.99
N CYS A 382 17.67 38.52 -1.91
CA CYS A 382 17.58 37.88 -0.60
C CYS A 382 16.82 38.81 0.35
N ARG A 383 15.58 38.45 0.67
CA ARG A 383 14.77 39.26 1.60
C ARG A 383 15.20 39.01 3.03
N TRP A 384 15.77 40.02 3.67
CA TRP A 384 16.20 39.91 5.06
C TRP A 384 15.09 40.35 6.00
N ILE A 385 14.59 39.42 6.84
CA ILE A 385 13.61 39.72 7.88
C ILE A 385 14.36 40.13 9.14
N ARG A 386 14.11 41.36 9.63
CA ARG A 386 14.80 42.04 10.75
C ARG A 386 14.78 41.31 12.12
N ARG A 387 14.29 40.07 12.16
CA ARG A 387 14.15 39.20 13.34
C ARG A 387 15.28 38.17 13.46
N ILE A 388 16.23 38.15 12.54
CA ILE A 388 17.39 37.24 12.54
C ILE A 388 18.52 37.86 13.37
N PRO A 389 19.14 37.14 14.33
CA PRO A 389 20.22 37.64 15.16
C PRO A 389 21.44 38.05 14.32
N ARG A 390 22.14 39.12 14.75
CA ARG A 390 23.30 39.73 14.06
C ARG A 390 24.42 38.75 13.69
N ASN A 391 24.51 37.59 14.34
CA ASN A 391 25.56 36.60 14.07
C ASN A 391 25.36 35.81 12.76
N ALA A 392 24.18 35.92 12.12
CA ALA A 392 23.92 35.27 10.82
C ALA A 392 24.44 36.07 9.61
N LEU A 393 25.11 37.21 9.83
CA LEU A 393 25.58 38.14 8.78
C LEU A 393 26.81 37.65 8.00
N ALA A 394 27.51 36.59 8.44
CA ALA A 394 28.82 36.21 7.91
C ALA A 394 28.79 35.18 6.76
N THR A 395 27.62 34.66 6.37
CA THR A 395 27.53 33.48 5.48
C THR A 395 26.49 33.58 4.35
N CYS A 396 26.08 34.78 3.93
CA CYS A 396 25.24 34.94 2.73
C CYS A 396 26.04 35.45 1.54
#